data_AF-A0A151M9M0-F1
#
_entry.id   AF-A0A151M9M0-F1
#
_cell.length_a   1.000
_cell.length_b   1.000
_cell.length_c   1.000
_cell.angle_alpha   90.00
_cell.angle_beta   90.00
_cell.angle_gamma   90.00
#
_symmetry.space_group_name_H-M   'P 1'
#
loop_
_entity.id
_entity.type
_entity.pdbx_description
1 polymer ?
#
loop_
_entity_poly.entity_id
_entity_poly.type
_entity_poly.pdbx_seq_one_letter_code
_entity_poly.pdbx_strand_id
1 'polypeptide(L)'
;MAIDIIRDTWNDIMQQCFDGVWKNIWPAVVNDFRGFAADKFISDARHEIVEMAKSVGFEQVIEENVAELLSSHREELSNEDLLELDREHYEEEEPMEENERPSPTSSHNERHG
;
A
#
# COMPACT_ATOMS: atom_id res chain seq x y z
N MET A 1 9.75 -12.99 -23.18
CA MET A 1 10.93 -12.21 -22.74
C MET A 1 10.53 -11.08 -21.79
N ALA A 2 9.82 -10.03 -22.22
CA ALA A 2 9.38 -8.96 -21.29
C ALA A 2 8.32 -9.42 -20.26
N ILE A 3 7.35 -10.23 -20.70
CA ILE A 3 6.29 -10.77 -19.83
C ILE A 3 6.86 -11.71 -18.75
N ASP A 4 7.87 -12.51 -19.11
CA ASP A 4 8.52 -13.43 -18.19
C ASP A 4 9.30 -12.66 -17.13
N ILE A 5 10.04 -11.61 -17.54
CA ILE A 5 10.74 -10.70 -16.62
C ILE A 5 9.74 -10.07 -15.64
N ILE A 6 8.65 -9.47 -16.12
CA ILE A 6 7.65 -8.82 -15.24
C ILE A 6 7.06 -9.83 -14.24
N ARG A 7 6.75 -11.05 -14.69
CA ARG A 7 6.22 -12.11 -13.82
C ARG A 7 7.22 -12.49 -12.74
N ASP A 8 8.48 -12.70 -13.13
CA ASP A 8 9.53 -13.11 -12.21
C ASP A 8 9.81 -12.00 -11.19
N THR A 9 9.89 -10.74 -11.64
CA THR A 9 10.04 -9.58 -10.74
C THR A 9 8.84 -9.45 -9.78
N TRP A 10 7.63 -9.71 -10.24
CA TRP A 10 6.43 -9.64 -9.40
C TRP A 10 6.42 -10.75 -8.33
N ASN A 11 6.80 -11.97 -8.70
CA ASN A 11 6.92 -13.09 -7.76
C ASN A 11 7.99 -12.82 -6.71
N ASP A 12 9.14 -12.26 -7.10
CA ASP A 12 10.22 -11.90 -6.18
C ASP A 12 9.78 -10.81 -5.19
N ILE A 13 9.04 -9.80 -5.63
CA ILE A 13 8.47 -8.77 -4.74
C ILE A 13 7.50 -9.41 -3.75
N MET A 14 6.60 -10.28 -4.23
CA MET A 14 5.63 -10.97 -3.37
C MET A 14 6.31 -11.82 -2.30
N GLN A 15 7.37 -12.54 -2.67
CA GLN A 15 8.12 -13.37 -1.73
C GLN A 15 8.82 -12.52 -0.66
N GLN A 16 9.51 -11.43 -1.05
CA GLN A 16 10.15 -10.54 -0.09
C GLN A 16 9.15 -9.88 0.88
N CYS A 17 7.97 -9.48 0.37
CA CYS A 17 6.89 -8.96 1.20
C CYS A 17 6.39 -10.00 2.21
N PHE A 18 6.20 -11.24 1.76
CA PHE A 18 5.76 -12.35 2.62
C PHE A 18 6.79 -12.66 3.71
N ASP A 19 8.06 -12.78 3.32
CA ASP A 19 9.16 -13.05 4.25
C ASP A 19 9.30 -11.93 5.30
N GLY A 20 9.07 -10.67 4.91
CA GLY A 20 9.04 -9.54 5.84
C GLY A 20 7.93 -9.64 6.89
N VAL A 21 6.71 -9.99 6.47
CA VAL A 21 5.57 -10.18 7.38
C VAL A 21 5.77 -11.40 8.28
N TRP A 22 6.15 -12.53 7.69
CA TRP A 22 6.33 -13.79 8.44
C TRP A 22 7.52 -13.77 9.38
N LYS A 23 8.57 -12.97 9.12
CA LYS A 23 9.67 -12.81 10.07
C LYS A 23 9.18 -12.31 11.43
N ASN A 24 8.17 -11.45 11.47
CA ASN A 24 7.62 -10.92 12.72
C ASN A 24 6.70 -11.91 13.44
N ILE A 25 6.03 -12.79 12.68
CA ILE A 25 5.04 -13.74 13.21
C ILE A 25 5.69 -15.09 13.57
N TRP A 26 6.54 -15.60 12.68
CA TRP A 26 7.21 -16.89 12.83
C TRP A 26 8.63 -16.84 12.23
N PRO A 27 9.64 -16.40 13.00
CA PRO A 27 11.01 -16.25 12.52
C PRO A 27 11.65 -17.56 12.01
N ALA A 28 11.26 -18.72 12.56
CA ALA A 28 11.85 -20.01 12.21
C ALA A 28 11.45 -20.55 10.82
N VAL A 29 10.43 -19.98 10.15
CA VAL A 29 10.08 -20.34 8.76
C VAL A 29 10.67 -19.39 7.72
N VAL A 30 11.18 -18.23 8.15
CA VAL A 30 11.84 -17.25 7.28
C VAL A 30 13.35 -17.33 7.50
N ASN A 31 14.03 -18.04 6.61
CA ASN A 31 15.50 -18.06 6.61
C ASN A 31 16.03 -16.91 5.75
N ASP A 32 17.03 -16.19 6.28
CA ASP A 32 17.81 -15.19 5.53
C ASP A 32 17.05 -13.99 4.95
N PHE A 33 15.94 -13.53 5.55
CA PHE A 33 15.34 -12.25 5.16
C PHE A 33 16.28 -11.09 5.50
N ARG A 34 16.96 -10.58 4.46
CA ARG A 34 17.94 -9.48 4.52
C ARG A 34 17.29 -8.10 4.61
N GLY A 35 15.97 -8.05 4.76
CA GLY A 35 15.21 -6.81 4.62
C GLY A 35 15.01 -6.45 3.16
N PHE A 36 14.21 -5.42 2.92
CA PHE A 36 14.22 -4.74 1.65
C PHE A 36 15.55 -4.00 1.53
N ALA A 37 16.15 -3.93 0.33
CA ALA A 37 17.32 -3.09 0.07
C ALA A 37 16.94 -1.59 0.07
N ALA A 38 16.10 -1.18 1.02
CA ALA A 38 15.49 0.12 1.16
C ALA A 38 16.56 1.19 1.28
N ASP A 39 17.64 0.95 2.03
CA ASP A 39 18.68 1.97 2.22
C ASP A 39 19.38 2.36 0.91
N LYS A 40 19.71 1.37 0.06
CA LYS A 40 20.32 1.64 -1.25
C LYS A 40 19.30 2.28 -2.19
N PHE A 41 18.09 1.74 -2.26
CA PHE A 41 17.03 2.27 -3.11
C PHE A 41 16.67 3.72 -2.74
N ILE A 42 16.52 4.02 -1.45
CA ILE A 42 16.22 5.37 -0.94
C ILE A 42 17.40 6.32 -1.23
N SER A 43 18.64 5.84 -1.09
CA SER A 43 19.82 6.64 -1.45
C SER A 43 19.85 6.99 -2.94
N ASP A 44 19.60 5.99 -3.81
CA ASP A 44 19.58 6.17 -5.26
C ASP A 44 18.44 7.12 -5.68
N ALA A 45 17.24 6.92 -5.13
CA ALA A 45 16.08 7.78 -5.38
C ALA A 45 16.31 9.22 -4.92
N ARG A 46 16.95 9.42 -3.76
CA ARG A 46 17.29 10.74 -3.24
C ARG A 46 18.24 11.48 -4.18
N HIS A 47 19.25 10.78 -4.70
CA HIS A 47 20.18 11.34 -5.66
C HIS A 47 19.46 11.75 -6.96
N GLU A 48 18.59 10.89 -7.49
CA GLU A 48 17.80 11.19 -8.70
C GLU A 48 16.89 12.41 -8.51
N ILE A 49 16.21 12.52 -7.36
CA ILE A 49 15.37 13.68 -7.03
C ILE A 49 16.18 14.98 -7.02
N VAL A 50 17.39 14.96 -6.43
CA VAL A 50 18.28 16.13 -6.40
C VAL A 50 18.72 16.53 -7.79
N GLU A 51 19.10 15.58 -8.64
CA GLU A 51 19.49 15.87 -10.02
C GLU A 51 18.33 16.40 -10.86
N MET A 52 17.13 15.86 -10.67
CA MET A 52 15.91 16.41 -11.29
C MET A 52 15.63 17.83 -10.81
N ALA A 53 15.72 18.10 -9.51
CA ALA A 53 15.49 19.43 -8.93
C ALA A 53 16.47 20.46 -9.50
N LYS A 54 17.75 20.11 -9.60
CA LYS A 54 18.76 20.97 -10.24
C LYS A 54 18.47 21.20 -11.72
N SER A 55 18.01 20.17 -12.44
CA SER A 55 17.70 20.29 -13.88
C SER A 55 16.59 21.30 -14.19
N VAL A 56 15.70 21.56 -13.22
CA VAL A 56 14.61 22.53 -13.34
C VAL A 56 14.90 23.87 -12.65
N GLY A 57 16.15 24.08 -12.20
CA GLY A 57 16.63 25.36 -11.64
C GLY A 57 16.63 25.46 -10.11
N PHE A 58 16.40 24.37 -9.37
CA PHE A 58 16.54 24.34 -7.91
C PHE A 58 17.95 23.90 -7.50
N GLU A 59 18.94 24.74 -7.77
CA GLU A 59 20.36 24.47 -7.54
C GLU A 59 20.74 24.31 -6.06
N GLN A 60 19.93 24.90 -5.17
CA GLN A 60 20.12 24.84 -3.72
C GLN A 60 19.65 23.54 -3.08
N VAL A 61 18.93 22.68 -3.82
CA VAL A 61 18.44 21.40 -3.29
C VAL A 61 19.61 20.43 -3.17
N ILE A 62 19.86 19.99 -1.95
CA ILE A 62 20.85 18.97 -1.62
C ILE A 62 20.17 17.71 -1.10
N GLU A 63 20.91 16.60 -1.07
CA GLU A 63 20.39 15.33 -0.57
C GLU A 63 19.84 15.45 0.86
N GLU A 64 20.45 16.27 1.72
CA GLU A 64 19.97 16.48 3.08
C GLU A 64 18.55 17.05 3.13
N ASN A 65 18.16 17.94 2.19
CA ASN A 65 16.78 18.46 2.15
C ASN A 65 15.76 17.36 1.88
N VAL A 66 16.08 16.44 0.98
CA VAL A 66 15.20 15.31 0.64
C VAL A 66 15.19 14.30 1.78
N ALA A 67 16.32 14.07 2.45
CA ALA A 67 16.39 13.20 3.62
C ALA A 67 15.57 13.75 4.80
N GLU A 68 15.65 15.04 5.07
CA GLU A 68 14.85 15.73 6.08
C GLU A 68 13.36 15.58 5.77
N LEU A 69 12.95 15.84 4.53
CA LEU A 69 11.56 15.70 4.09
C LEU A 69 11.03 14.27 4.26
N LEU A 70 11.81 13.25 3.87
CA LEU A 70 11.44 11.85 4.06
C LEU A 70 11.35 11.49 5.55
N SER A 71 12.22 12.06 6.37
CA SER A 71 12.24 11.80 7.81
C SER A 71 11.04 12.40 8.54
N SER A 72 10.55 13.59 8.12
CA SER A 72 9.39 14.22 8.75
C SER A 72 8.08 13.46 8.51
N HIS A 73 8.04 12.62 7.48
CA HIS A 73 6.89 11.78 7.14
C HIS A 73 7.10 10.32 7.54
N ARG A 74 8.10 10.03 8.39
CA ARG A 74 8.39 8.69 8.87
C ARG A 74 7.61 8.32 10.13
N GLU A 75 6.81 9.24 10.65
CA GLU A 75 5.95 8.95 11.79
C GLU A 75 4.94 7.89 11.38
N GLU A 76 4.95 6.76 12.10
CA GLU A 76 3.95 5.72 11.91
C GLU A 76 2.60 6.28 12.34
N LEU A 77 1.55 5.98 11.58
CA LEU A 77 0.19 6.29 11.98
C LEU A 77 -0.07 5.65 13.35
N SER A 78 -0.52 6.46 14.29
CA SER A 78 -0.94 5.96 15.59
C SER A 78 -2.26 5.18 15.45
N ASN A 79 -2.61 4.41 16.49
CA ASN A 79 -3.92 3.75 16.54
C ASN A 79 -5.07 4.76 16.46
N GLU A 80 -4.85 5.99 16.95
CA GLU A 80 -5.84 7.07 16.92
C GLU A 80 -6.01 7.60 15.48
N ASP A 81 -4.90 7.79 14.76
CA ASP A 81 -4.92 8.19 13.34
C ASP A 81 -5.57 7.13 12.46
N LEU A 82 -5.35 5.84 12.76
CA LEU A 82 -6.00 4.73 12.06
C LEU A 82 -7.52 4.69 12.27
N LEU A 83 -7.99 4.98 13.49
CA LEU A 83 -9.42 5.06 13.80
C LEU A 83 -10.06 6.29 13.15
N GLU A 84 -9.33 7.40 13.04
CA GLU A 84 -9.81 8.60 12.36
C GLU A 84 -9.91 8.38 10.84
N LEU A 85 -8.93 7.73 10.21
CA LEU A 85 -8.99 7.29 8.81
C LEU A 85 -10.17 6.35 8.52
N ASP A 86 -10.41 5.39 9.43
CA ASP A 86 -11.56 4.47 9.32
C ASP A 86 -12.87 5.27 9.37
N ARG A 87 -12.99 6.22 10.30
CA ARG A 87 -14.17 7.11 10.40
C ARG A 87 -14.36 7.95 9.13
N GLU A 88 -13.30 8.57 8.60
CA GLU A 88 -13.36 9.38 7.38
C GLU A 88 -13.82 8.55 6.17
N HIS A 89 -13.39 7.29 6.07
CA HIS A 89 -13.85 6.36 5.03
C HIS A 89 -15.36 6.08 5.11
N TYR A 90 -15.95 6.02 6.31
CA TYR A 90 -17.40 5.85 6.47
C TYR A 90 -18.19 7.15 6.28
N GLU A 91 -17.57 8.32 6.46
CA GLU A 91 -18.21 9.61 6.26
C GLU A 91 -18.20 10.05 4.78
N GLU A 92 -17.23 9.62 3.98
CA GLU A 92 -17.20 9.85 2.51
C GLU A 92 -18.07 8.86 1.72
N GLU A 93 -18.32 7.66 2.25
CA GLU A 93 -19.36 6.76 1.74
C GLU A 93 -20.73 7.18 2.27
N GLU A 94 -21.30 8.27 1.71
CA GLU A 94 -22.74 8.49 1.75
C GLU A 94 -23.43 7.15 1.40
N PRO A 95 -24.34 6.63 2.24
CA PRO A 95 -24.91 5.31 2.04
C PRO A 95 -25.60 5.30 0.68
N MET A 96 -25.01 4.60 -0.30
CA MET A 96 -25.75 4.18 -1.47
C MET A 96 -26.97 3.43 -0.94
N GLU A 97 -28.14 4.05 -1.12
CA GLU A 97 -29.44 3.50 -0.76
C GLU A 97 -29.44 2.00 -1.07
N GLU A 98 -29.69 1.21 -0.03
CA GLU A 98 -29.84 -0.23 -0.10
C GLU A 98 -30.79 -0.56 -1.24
N ASN A 99 -30.21 -0.91 -2.40
CA ASN A 99 -30.94 -1.29 -3.60
C ASN A 99 -31.94 -2.36 -3.19
N GLU A 100 -33.23 -1.99 -3.22
CA GLU A 100 -34.35 -2.79 -2.80
C GLU A 100 -34.20 -4.18 -3.41
N ARG A 101 -33.83 -5.17 -2.59
CA ARG A 101 -33.87 -6.57 -3.03
C ARG A 101 -35.29 -6.84 -3.50
N PRO A 102 -35.54 -7.20 -4.77
CA PRO A 102 -36.89 -7.54 -5.18
C PRO A 102 -37.27 -8.76 -4.35
N SER A 103 -38.28 -8.56 -3.50
CA SER A 103 -38.91 -9.65 -2.75
C SER A 103 -39.27 -10.75 -3.74
N PRO A 104 -38.92 -12.03 -3.48
CA PRO A 104 -39.34 -13.11 -4.34
C PRO A 104 -40.87 -13.17 -4.25
N THR A 105 -41.53 -12.73 -5.33
CA THR A 105 -42.96 -12.89 -5.51
C THR A 105 -43.22 -14.37 -5.64
N SER A 106 -43.49 -15.03 -4.50
CA SER A 106 -44.08 -16.37 -4.49
C SER A 106 -45.53 -16.22 -4.96
N SER A 107 -45.71 -16.19 -6.28
CA SER A 107 -46.96 -16.56 -6.91
C SER A 107 -47.18 -18.05 -6.67
N HIS A 108 -47.88 -18.38 -5.60
CA HIS A 108 -48.61 -19.64 -5.51
C HIS A 108 -50.07 -19.33 -5.20
N ASN A 109 -50.78 -18.93 -6.24
CA ASN A 109 -52.24 -18.94 -6.24
C ASN A 109 -52.71 -20.34 -6.68
N GLU A 110 -53.76 -20.79 -5.99
CA GLU A 110 -54.64 -21.92 -6.27
C GLU A 110 -54.04 -23.32 -6.03
N ARG A 111 -54.67 -24.24 -5.28
CA ARG A 111 -56.04 -24.71 -5.53
C ARG A 111 -56.45 -25.79 -4.50
N HIS A 112 -57.75 -25.82 -4.20
CA HIS A 112 -58.58 -26.95 -3.72
C HIS A 112 -58.62 -27.35 -2.24
N GLY A 113 -59.86 -27.39 -1.73
CA GLY A 113 -60.29 -28.13 -0.54
C GLY A 113 -61.54 -27.58 0.09
#